data_AF-A0A7J4QBF9-F1
#
_entry.id   AF-A0A7J4QBF9-F1
#
_cell.length_a   1.000
_cell.length_b   1.000
_cell.length_c   1.000
_cell.angle_alpha   90.00
_cell.angle_beta   90.00
_cell.angle_gamma   90.00
#
_symmetry.space_group_name_H-M   'P 1'
#
loop_
_entity.id
_entity.type
_entity.pdbx_description
1 polymer ?
#
loop_
_entity_poly.entity_id
_entity_poly.type
_entity_poly.pdbx_seq_one_letter_code
_entity_poly.pdbx_strand_id
1 'polypeptide(L)'
;MEPNEIVAYYSRRDIQRAIWETAKDREMAVRIGESFAKRPDTLELPGDVADWARNGATSFHISEERWSNPLDLKTGLTKKQLDELRIGWDLIIDIDTPFWDYAKQTAYYVVEALKFHNVTCIGVKFSGNKGFHISVPFEAFPDEVNGIHIKDWFPECPKFIIEHLKNMVKPYLLDKMLKDPDIIMKATEKGIVFSQEKLTNQIDNKNESRGFGGIVDRYHAGTNVLNNSGRNYLNTTLSDIDPFKILELDMVLISSRHMFRAPYSLHEKAGLVSLPINPDEILDFDKARAKPFAVKPLLKFIDREAAKKNEAATLIIQAFDWDKKAKREGKQEDKLKITSEQKKAAGINDEKVVVKEEAFPPCMKKILEGNMEDGKKRALFLLLKFLMYAGWSWPDIEERLNKWNKTNPEPIRENYLAEQISWHKKQKTVVLPPNCDKAEYYKDLKFCSPMPLCSRIHNPVNYAKIMAKRQIEIAANQKVEQEKAERRASRMKKENAPRKKAPAQKTDAKKSE
;
A
#
# COMPACT_ATOMS: atom_id res chain seq x y z
N MET A 1 -6.90 18.87 -30.21
CA MET A 1 -7.92 19.94 -30.26
C MET A 1 -7.17 21.21 -30.55
N GLU A 2 -7.60 21.93 -31.56
CA GLU A 2 -6.88 23.13 -32.01
C GLU A 2 -7.02 24.25 -30.97
N PRO A 3 -6.03 25.16 -30.84
CA PRO A 3 -6.11 26.27 -29.89
C PRO A 3 -7.40 27.08 -29.99
N ASN A 4 -7.90 27.32 -31.20
CA ASN A 4 -9.15 28.06 -31.43
C ASN A 4 -10.38 27.33 -30.88
N GLU A 5 -10.42 25.99 -30.95
CA GLU A 5 -11.52 25.19 -30.42
C GLU A 5 -11.52 25.20 -28.89
N ILE A 6 -10.33 25.17 -28.27
CA ILE A 6 -10.15 25.28 -26.82
C ILE A 6 -10.67 26.64 -26.33
N VAL A 7 -10.25 27.72 -26.99
CA VAL A 7 -10.74 29.07 -26.68
C VAL A 7 -12.25 29.17 -26.87
N ALA A 8 -12.81 28.62 -27.95
CA ALA A 8 -14.25 28.61 -28.18
C ALA A 8 -15.01 27.88 -27.08
N TYR A 9 -14.51 26.72 -26.63
CA TYR A 9 -15.12 25.96 -25.55
C TYR A 9 -15.11 26.73 -24.21
N TYR A 10 -13.96 27.25 -23.80
CA TYR A 10 -13.84 28.02 -22.55
C TYR A 10 -14.46 29.42 -22.63
N SER A 11 -14.79 29.92 -23.82
CA SER A 11 -15.55 31.15 -24.00
C SER A 11 -17.04 30.99 -23.71
N ARG A 12 -17.53 29.77 -23.52
CA ARG A 12 -18.93 29.52 -23.17
C ARG A 12 -19.22 29.94 -21.73
N ARG A 13 -20.23 30.79 -21.53
CA ARG A 13 -20.60 31.35 -20.21
C ARG A 13 -21.02 30.29 -19.18
N ASP A 14 -21.65 29.23 -19.64
CA ASP A 14 -22.08 28.11 -18.78
C ASP A 14 -20.88 27.31 -18.25
N ILE A 15 -19.88 27.04 -19.10
CA ILE A 15 -18.61 26.39 -18.72
C ILE A 15 -17.78 27.28 -17.79
N GLN A 16 -17.65 28.57 -18.12
CA GLN A 16 -16.98 29.56 -17.27
C GLN A 16 -17.51 29.54 -15.84
N ARG A 17 -18.85 29.63 -15.71
CA ARG A 17 -19.52 29.62 -14.42
C ARG A 17 -19.27 28.31 -13.66
N ALA A 18 -19.42 27.16 -14.32
CA ALA A 18 -19.26 25.87 -13.66
C ALA A 18 -17.84 25.61 -13.14
N ILE A 19 -16.80 26.02 -13.90
CA ILE A 19 -15.40 25.92 -13.46
C ILE A 19 -15.14 26.89 -12.30
N TRP A 20 -15.55 28.15 -12.43
CA TRP A 20 -15.37 29.18 -11.41
C TRP A 20 -16.05 28.82 -10.08
N GLU A 21 -17.31 28.35 -10.12
CA GLU A 21 -18.05 27.94 -8.92
C GLU A 21 -17.33 26.82 -8.15
N THR A 22 -16.76 25.83 -8.86
CA THR A 22 -16.05 24.72 -8.21
C THR A 22 -14.66 25.14 -7.69
N ALA A 23 -14.03 26.14 -8.33
CA ALA A 23 -12.72 26.66 -7.96
C ALA A 23 -12.74 27.60 -6.74
N LYS A 24 -13.93 28.01 -6.28
CA LYS A 24 -14.07 28.90 -5.13
C LYS A 24 -13.37 28.34 -3.88
N ASP A 25 -12.63 29.21 -3.19
CA ASP A 25 -11.83 28.92 -2.00
C ASP A 25 -10.74 27.86 -2.22
N ARG A 26 -10.36 27.56 -3.47
CA ARG A 26 -9.31 26.59 -3.78
C ARG A 26 -8.12 27.24 -4.46
N GLU A 27 -6.96 26.62 -4.29
CA GLU A 27 -5.82 26.92 -5.16
C GLU A 27 -6.17 26.41 -6.57
N MET A 28 -5.86 27.20 -7.58
CA MET A 28 -5.94 26.82 -8.99
C MET A 28 -4.54 26.59 -9.57
N ALA A 29 -4.45 25.64 -10.50
CA ALA A 29 -3.32 25.52 -11.41
C ALA A 29 -3.84 25.36 -12.85
N VAL A 30 -3.31 26.18 -13.74
CA VAL A 30 -3.66 26.18 -15.16
C VAL A 30 -2.54 25.51 -15.94
N ARG A 31 -2.88 24.66 -16.91
CA ARG A 31 -1.86 24.03 -17.77
C ARG A 31 -1.72 24.80 -19.08
N ILE A 32 -0.50 25.22 -19.40
CA ILE A 32 -0.14 25.95 -20.63
C ILE A 32 0.94 25.14 -21.34
N GLY A 33 0.62 24.61 -22.52
CA GLY A 33 1.49 23.65 -23.21
C GLY A 33 1.75 22.41 -22.34
N GLU A 34 3.02 22.12 -22.08
CA GLU A 34 3.42 20.94 -21.30
C GLU A 34 3.53 21.20 -19.78
N SER A 35 3.51 22.45 -19.34
CA SER A 35 3.76 22.85 -17.94
C SER A 35 2.55 23.50 -17.27
N PHE A 36 2.62 23.64 -15.95
CA PHE A 36 1.67 24.43 -15.17
C PHE A 36 2.13 25.88 -15.06
N ALA A 37 1.15 26.80 -15.10
CA ALA A 37 1.34 28.19 -14.75
C ALA A 37 1.82 28.35 -13.29
N LYS A 38 2.29 29.56 -12.96
CA LYS A 38 2.77 29.86 -11.60
C LYS A 38 1.65 29.66 -10.58
N ARG A 39 2.03 29.14 -9.41
CA ARG A 39 1.14 28.86 -8.26
C ARG A 39 1.60 29.62 -7.01
N PRO A 40 0.69 29.93 -6.05
CA PRO A 40 -0.76 29.72 -6.12
C PRO A 40 -1.44 30.71 -7.07
N ASP A 41 -2.67 30.38 -7.48
CA ASP A 41 -3.53 31.24 -8.30
C ASP A 41 -5.01 30.97 -7.98
N THR A 42 -5.91 31.84 -8.44
CA THR A 42 -7.36 31.79 -8.21
C THR A 42 -8.15 32.20 -9.48
N LEU A 43 -9.46 31.93 -9.49
CA LEU A 43 -10.38 32.53 -10.46
C LEU A 43 -11.26 33.54 -9.70
N GLU A 44 -11.08 34.82 -9.99
CA GLU A 44 -11.84 35.90 -9.34
C GLU A 44 -13.21 36.04 -10.01
N LEU A 45 -13.24 35.99 -11.34
CA LEU A 45 -14.45 36.12 -12.16
C LEU A 45 -14.61 34.91 -13.10
N PRO A 46 -15.85 34.56 -13.50
CA PRO A 46 -16.08 33.53 -14.51
C PRO A 46 -15.36 33.81 -15.84
N GLY A 47 -15.20 35.08 -16.20
CA GLY A 47 -14.51 35.50 -17.42
C GLY A 47 -13.03 35.08 -17.47
N ASP A 48 -12.39 34.94 -16.32
CA ASP A 48 -10.96 34.60 -16.20
C ASP A 48 -10.65 33.26 -16.88
N VAL A 49 -11.60 32.32 -16.90
CA VAL A 49 -11.46 31.04 -17.60
C VAL A 49 -11.23 31.23 -19.10
N ALA A 50 -11.96 32.16 -19.74
CA ALA A 50 -11.75 32.48 -21.15
C ALA A 50 -10.45 33.26 -21.38
N ASP A 51 -10.09 34.14 -20.44
CA ASP A 51 -8.87 34.93 -20.53
C ASP A 51 -7.63 34.02 -20.43
N TRP A 52 -7.64 33.05 -19.51
CA TRP A 52 -6.62 31.99 -19.45
C TRP A 52 -6.55 31.20 -20.75
N ALA A 53 -7.70 30.79 -21.32
CA ALA A 53 -7.74 30.05 -22.57
C ALA A 53 -7.13 30.84 -23.73
N ARG A 54 -7.42 32.15 -23.86
CA ARG A 54 -6.80 33.02 -24.88
C ARG A 54 -5.28 33.15 -24.69
N ASN A 55 -4.80 33.00 -23.46
CA ASN A 55 -3.37 32.98 -23.12
C ASN A 55 -2.74 31.56 -23.21
N GLY A 56 -3.42 30.61 -23.88
CA GLY A 56 -2.86 29.28 -24.16
C GLY A 56 -3.16 28.23 -23.08
N ALA A 57 -4.06 28.50 -22.14
CA ALA A 57 -4.52 27.49 -21.20
C ALA A 57 -5.26 26.36 -21.91
N THR A 58 -4.86 25.13 -21.59
CA THR A 58 -5.45 23.89 -22.12
C THR A 58 -6.37 23.22 -21.11
N SER A 59 -6.07 23.36 -19.81
CA SER A 59 -6.85 22.76 -18.74
C SER A 59 -6.71 23.50 -17.41
N PHE A 60 -7.70 23.29 -16.55
CA PHE A 60 -7.81 23.86 -15.21
C PHE A 60 -7.82 22.75 -14.17
N HIS A 61 -7.02 22.92 -13.14
CA HIS A 61 -6.93 22.03 -12.00
C HIS A 61 -7.12 22.83 -10.72
N ILE A 62 -7.71 22.20 -9.71
CA ILE A 62 -8.06 22.85 -8.43
C ILE A 62 -7.68 21.95 -7.26
N SER A 63 -7.37 22.55 -6.11
CA SER A 63 -6.95 21.79 -4.92
C SER A 63 -8.11 21.03 -4.27
N GLU A 64 -7.83 19.87 -3.67
CA GLU A 64 -8.79 19.14 -2.82
C GLU A 64 -9.13 19.91 -1.54
N GLU A 65 -8.10 20.55 -0.98
CA GLU A 65 -8.19 21.46 0.16
C GLU A 65 -8.83 22.79 -0.24
N ARG A 66 -9.52 23.40 0.73
CA ARG A 66 -10.07 24.75 0.66
C ARG A 66 -9.39 25.66 1.66
N TRP A 67 -9.17 26.89 1.27
CA TRP A 67 -8.36 27.87 1.97
C TRP A 67 -9.16 29.14 2.22
N SER A 68 -8.92 29.79 3.36
CA SER A 68 -9.49 31.10 3.66
C SER A 68 -9.05 32.16 2.65
N ASN A 69 -7.80 32.06 2.19
CA ASN A 69 -7.23 32.82 1.08
C ASN A 69 -6.17 31.96 0.35
N PRO A 70 -6.47 31.40 -0.83
CA PRO A 70 -5.53 30.56 -1.56
C PRO A 70 -4.22 31.25 -1.96
N LEU A 71 -4.22 32.58 -2.11
CA LEU A 71 -3.02 33.34 -2.50
C LEU A 71 -1.98 33.45 -1.37
N ASP A 72 -2.35 33.13 -0.13
CA ASP A 72 -1.42 33.10 1.00
C ASP A 72 -0.55 31.82 1.04
N LEU A 73 -0.85 30.84 0.18
CA LEU A 73 -0.09 29.59 0.09
C LEU A 73 1.33 29.80 -0.44
N LYS A 74 2.31 29.21 0.23
CA LYS A 74 3.72 29.28 -0.15
C LYS A 74 4.39 27.91 -0.03
N THR A 75 5.44 27.69 -0.81
CA THR A 75 6.27 26.49 -0.68
C THR A 75 6.99 26.51 0.66
N GLY A 76 6.98 25.38 1.37
CA GLY A 76 7.68 25.23 2.66
C GLY A 76 6.87 25.61 3.90
N LEU A 77 5.57 25.92 3.77
CA LEU A 77 4.69 26.06 4.94
C LEU A 77 4.66 24.78 5.77
N THR A 78 4.68 24.93 7.08
CA THR A 78 4.52 23.81 8.03
C THR A 78 3.08 23.33 8.06
N LYS A 79 2.84 22.09 8.54
CA LYS A 79 1.48 21.55 8.69
C LYS A 79 0.57 22.50 9.48
N LYS A 80 1.05 23.01 10.62
CA LYS A 80 0.30 23.96 11.45
C LYS A 80 -0.13 25.22 10.68
N GLN A 81 0.76 25.80 9.88
CA GLN A 81 0.44 26.99 9.08
C GLN A 81 -0.56 26.68 7.96
N LEU A 82 -0.49 25.49 7.36
CA LEU A 82 -1.51 25.05 6.40
C LEU A 82 -2.86 24.88 7.09
N ASP A 83 -2.89 24.27 8.28
CA ASP A 83 -4.12 24.06 9.07
C ASP A 83 -4.78 25.39 9.49
N GLU A 84 -3.98 26.42 9.78
CA GLU A 84 -4.47 27.78 10.06
C GLU A 84 -5.15 28.44 8.85
N LEU A 85 -4.68 28.16 7.63
CA LEU A 85 -5.29 28.65 6.39
C LEU A 85 -6.46 27.77 5.91
N ARG A 86 -6.55 26.51 6.35
CA ARG A 86 -7.52 25.55 5.82
C ARG A 86 -8.90 25.76 6.44
N ILE A 87 -9.89 25.93 5.58
CA ILE A 87 -11.31 26.00 5.98
C ILE A 87 -12.05 24.67 5.80
N GLY A 88 -11.50 23.75 5.00
CA GLY A 88 -12.04 22.40 4.79
C GLY A 88 -11.31 21.66 3.68
N TRP A 89 -11.78 20.46 3.36
CA TRP A 89 -11.30 19.65 2.24
C TRP A 89 -12.42 18.73 1.77
N ASP A 90 -12.50 18.45 0.49
CA ASP A 90 -13.46 17.49 -0.04
C ASP A 90 -12.76 16.16 -0.28
N LEU A 91 -13.42 15.05 0.04
CA LEU A 91 -12.86 13.73 -0.26
C LEU A 91 -12.90 13.56 -1.77
N ILE A 92 -11.75 13.48 -2.43
CA ILE A 92 -11.63 13.16 -3.85
C ILE A 92 -10.96 11.80 -3.99
N ILE A 93 -11.62 10.89 -4.69
CA ILE A 93 -11.09 9.56 -5.03
C ILE A 93 -10.86 9.58 -6.53
N ASP A 94 -9.60 9.58 -6.96
CA ASP A 94 -9.27 9.36 -8.37
C ASP A 94 -9.26 7.86 -8.65
N ILE A 95 -9.77 7.44 -9.80
CA ILE A 95 -9.80 6.05 -10.24
C ILE A 95 -9.28 6.06 -11.66
N ASP A 96 -7.98 5.83 -11.84
CA ASP A 96 -7.35 5.71 -13.15
C ASP A 96 -6.83 4.29 -13.37
N THR A 97 -7.08 3.75 -14.57
CA THR A 97 -6.61 2.43 -14.97
C THR A 97 -6.61 2.33 -16.50
N PRO A 98 -5.67 1.57 -17.11
CA PRO A 98 -5.75 1.26 -18.53
C PRO A 98 -6.97 0.41 -18.91
N PHE A 99 -7.65 -0.22 -17.94
CA PHE A 99 -8.77 -1.12 -18.14
C PHE A 99 -10.12 -0.39 -17.96
N TRP A 100 -10.68 0.12 -19.05
CA TRP A 100 -11.86 0.98 -19.03
C TRP A 100 -13.08 0.39 -18.30
N ASP A 101 -13.40 -0.89 -18.53
CA ASP A 101 -14.53 -1.53 -17.85
C ASP A 101 -14.28 -1.64 -16.35
N TYR A 102 -13.05 -1.88 -15.92
CA TYR A 102 -12.69 -1.90 -14.51
C TYR A 102 -12.65 -0.50 -13.89
N ALA A 103 -12.39 0.56 -14.65
CA ALA A 103 -12.60 1.93 -14.18
C ALA A 103 -14.07 2.15 -13.79
N LYS A 104 -15.00 1.73 -14.66
CA LYS A 104 -16.45 1.81 -14.42
C LYS A 104 -16.89 0.94 -13.24
N GLN A 105 -16.44 -0.31 -13.19
CA GLN A 105 -16.77 -1.23 -12.09
C GLN A 105 -16.22 -0.74 -10.75
N THR A 106 -14.97 -0.26 -10.71
CA THR A 106 -14.37 0.28 -9.49
C THR A 106 -15.13 1.51 -9.02
N ALA A 107 -15.44 2.44 -9.93
CA ALA A 107 -16.22 3.62 -9.58
C ALA A 107 -17.61 3.26 -9.03
N TYR A 108 -18.31 2.32 -9.68
CA TYR A 108 -19.59 1.79 -9.21
C TYR A 108 -19.48 1.21 -7.79
N TYR A 109 -18.55 0.29 -7.54
CA TYR A 109 -18.42 -0.33 -6.22
C TYR A 109 -18.00 0.66 -5.13
N VAL A 110 -17.20 1.69 -5.46
CA VAL A 110 -16.86 2.76 -4.51
C VAL A 110 -18.09 3.60 -4.17
N VAL A 111 -18.92 3.95 -5.15
CA VAL A 111 -20.19 4.64 -4.91
C VAL A 111 -21.11 3.81 -4.02
N GLU A 112 -21.25 2.52 -4.30
CA GLU A 112 -22.08 1.63 -3.49
C GLU A 112 -21.53 1.46 -2.05
N ALA A 113 -20.20 1.43 -1.89
CA ALA A 113 -19.57 1.43 -0.57
C ALA A 113 -19.84 2.75 0.19
N LEU A 114 -19.81 3.90 -0.48
CA LEU A 114 -20.18 5.19 0.12
C LEU A 114 -21.66 5.22 0.53
N LYS A 115 -22.57 4.74 -0.34
CA LYS A 115 -24.00 4.60 -0.03
C LYS A 115 -24.24 3.67 1.17
N PHE A 116 -23.48 2.57 1.29
CA PHE A 116 -23.52 1.68 2.45
C PHE A 116 -23.20 2.40 3.77
N HIS A 117 -22.37 3.45 3.73
CA HIS A 117 -22.08 4.30 4.89
C HIS A 117 -23.07 5.47 5.07
N ASN A 118 -24.22 5.43 4.38
CA ASN A 118 -25.25 6.48 4.37
C ASN A 118 -24.81 7.82 3.76
N VAL A 119 -23.74 7.83 2.96
CA VAL A 119 -23.35 9.04 2.20
C VAL A 119 -24.25 9.15 0.99
N THR A 120 -24.92 10.29 0.84
CA THR A 120 -25.89 10.55 -0.24
C THR A 120 -25.44 11.65 -1.19
N CYS A 121 -24.65 12.62 -0.72
CA CYS A 121 -24.10 13.69 -1.56
C CYS A 121 -22.84 13.25 -2.33
N ILE A 122 -22.97 12.16 -3.08
CA ILE A 122 -21.87 11.58 -3.85
C ILE A 122 -21.80 12.23 -5.22
N GLY A 123 -20.67 12.86 -5.52
CA GLY A 123 -20.38 13.36 -6.86
C GLY A 123 -19.57 12.37 -7.68
N VAL A 124 -19.87 12.23 -8.97
CA VAL A 124 -19.08 11.41 -9.89
C VAL A 124 -18.78 12.19 -11.15
N LYS A 125 -17.54 12.14 -11.64
CA LYS A 125 -17.18 12.68 -12.95
C LYS A 125 -16.25 11.76 -13.71
N PHE A 126 -16.41 11.73 -15.03
CA PHE A 126 -15.37 11.21 -15.92
C PHE A 126 -14.13 12.11 -15.84
N SER A 127 -12.93 11.53 -15.73
CA SER A 127 -11.67 12.29 -15.59
C SER A 127 -11.24 13.01 -16.87
N GLY A 128 -11.84 12.65 -18.01
CA GLY A 128 -11.50 13.15 -19.34
C GLY A 128 -10.63 12.18 -20.14
N ASN A 129 -10.24 11.02 -19.59
CA ASN A 129 -9.44 10.02 -20.31
C ASN A 129 -9.84 8.57 -20.04
N LYS A 130 -9.27 7.92 -19.02
CA LYS A 130 -9.48 6.48 -18.74
C LYS A 130 -10.05 6.18 -17.36
N GLY A 131 -10.45 7.22 -16.63
CA GLY A 131 -10.83 7.10 -15.23
C GLY A 131 -12.04 7.92 -14.82
N PHE A 132 -12.36 7.83 -13.54
CA PHE A 132 -13.42 8.58 -12.88
C PHE A 132 -12.87 9.24 -11.62
N HIS A 133 -13.42 10.39 -11.26
CA HIS A 133 -13.25 10.90 -9.91
C HIS A 133 -14.58 10.77 -9.18
N ILE A 134 -14.52 10.45 -7.90
CA ILE A 134 -15.65 10.44 -6.97
C ILE A 134 -15.40 11.51 -5.91
N SER A 135 -16.43 12.24 -5.50
CA SER A 135 -16.34 13.23 -4.45
C SER A 135 -17.35 13.03 -3.34
N VAL A 136 -16.98 13.46 -2.13
CA VAL A 136 -17.89 13.73 -1.02
C VAL A 136 -17.56 15.13 -0.47
N PRO A 137 -18.51 16.09 -0.50
CA PRO A 137 -18.33 17.42 0.05
C PRO A 137 -17.90 17.43 1.52
N PHE A 138 -17.05 18.39 1.90
CA PHE A 138 -16.61 18.59 3.29
C PHE A 138 -17.78 18.70 4.27
N GLU A 139 -18.87 19.35 3.84
CA GLU A 139 -20.06 19.61 4.65
C GLU A 139 -20.81 18.33 5.07
N ALA A 140 -20.54 17.20 4.42
CA ALA A 140 -21.09 15.89 4.79
C ALA A 140 -20.46 15.32 6.07
N PHE A 141 -19.24 15.75 6.40
CA PHE A 141 -18.45 15.20 7.50
C PHE A 141 -18.81 15.86 8.85
N PRO A 142 -18.57 15.18 9.98
CA PRO A 142 -18.66 15.80 11.30
C PRO A 142 -17.58 16.87 11.50
N ASP A 143 -17.81 17.80 12.43
CA ASP A 143 -16.82 18.84 12.76
C ASP A 143 -15.57 18.25 13.45
N GLU A 144 -15.75 17.18 14.23
CA GLU A 144 -14.71 16.56 15.05
C GLU A 144 -14.96 15.05 15.23
N VAL A 145 -13.88 14.27 15.27
CA VAL A 145 -13.90 12.85 15.68
C VAL A 145 -12.74 12.61 16.65
N ASN A 146 -13.01 12.04 17.82
CA ASN A 146 -12.01 11.68 18.84
C ASN A 146 -11.07 12.84 19.25
N GLY A 147 -11.57 14.07 19.43
CA GLY A 147 -10.72 15.20 19.82
C GLY A 147 -10.00 15.88 18.65
N ILE A 148 -10.21 15.41 17.41
CA ILE A 148 -9.52 15.91 16.22
C ILE A 148 -10.53 16.59 15.30
N HIS A 149 -10.34 17.89 15.04
CA HIS A 149 -11.13 18.62 14.05
C HIS A 149 -10.91 18.05 12.64
N ILE A 150 -11.98 17.71 11.95
CA ILE A 150 -11.88 17.03 10.64
C ILE A 150 -11.17 17.91 9.61
N LYS A 151 -11.37 19.24 9.65
CA LYS A 151 -10.66 20.18 8.77
C LYS A 151 -9.13 20.09 8.91
N ASP A 152 -8.61 19.78 10.10
CA ASP A 152 -7.17 19.75 10.38
C ASP A 152 -6.59 18.34 10.18
N TRP A 153 -7.46 17.33 10.00
CA TRP A 153 -7.05 15.94 9.82
C TRP A 153 -6.69 15.59 8.37
N PHE A 154 -6.12 16.55 7.64
CA PHE A 154 -5.64 16.35 6.27
C PHE A 154 -4.11 16.21 6.26
N PRO A 155 -3.52 15.32 5.44
CA PRO A 155 -4.15 14.39 4.49
C PRO A 155 -4.54 13.03 5.09
N GLU A 156 -4.39 12.81 6.39
CA GLU A 156 -4.49 11.47 6.98
C GLU A 156 -5.91 10.92 6.97
N CYS A 157 -6.93 11.77 7.19
CA CYS A 157 -8.34 11.37 7.18
C CYS A 157 -8.81 10.85 5.82
N PRO A 158 -8.65 11.61 4.73
CA PRO A 158 -8.93 11.08 3.39
C PRO A 158 -8.20 9.76 3.09
N LYS A 159 -6.93 9.62 3.52
CA LYS A 159 -6.12 8.42 3.23
C LYS A 159 -6.71 7.16 3.84
N PHE A 160 -7.08 7.18 5.12
CA PHE A 160 -7.66 5.98 5.71
C PHE A 160 -9.08 5.71 5.24
N ILE A 161 -9.86 6.74 4.85
CA ILE A 161 -11.15 6.56 4.19
C ILE A 161 -10.96 5.79 2.89
N ILE A 162 -10.02 6.20 2.04
CA ILE A 162 -9.73 5.53 0.77
C ILE A 162 -9.27 4.09 0.98
N GLU A 163 -8.37 3.84 1.93
CA GLU A 163 -7.89 2.48 2.20
C GLU A 163 -9.00 1.56 2.74
N HIS A 164 -9.90 2.09 3.59
CA HIS A 164 -11.09 1.37 4.05
C HIS A 164 -12.02 1.03 2.88
N LEU A 165 -12.31 1.99 2.01
CA LEU A 165 -13.15 1.77 0.80
C LEU A 165 -12.49 0.77 -0.15
N LYS A 166 -11.17 0.85 -0.37
CA LYS A 166 -10.41 -0.13 -1.16
C LYS A 166 -10.59 -1.53 -0.59
N ASN A 167 -10.48 -1.70 0.72
CA ASN A 167 -10.68 -2.98 1.37
C ASN A 167 -12.10 -3.52 1.19
N MET A 168 -13.12 -2.65 1.23
CA MET A 168 -14.52 -3.04 0.97
C MET A 168 -14.76 -3.45 -0.49
N VAL A 169 -14.14 -2.77 -1.45
CA VAL A 169 -14.34 -2.99 -2.88
C VAL A 169 -13.50 -4.17 -3.40
N LYS A 170 -12.37 -4.48 -2.75
CA LYS A 170 -11.43 -5.54 -3.14
C LYS A 170 -12.08 -6.88 -3.49
N PRO A 171 -13.00 -7.45 -2.67
CA PRO A 171 -13.60 -8.75 -2.96
C PRO A 171 -14.45 -8.76 -4.23
N TYR A 172 -15.14 -7.65 -4.52
CA TYR A 172 -16.00 -7.51 -5.70
C TYR A 172 -15.19 -7.40 -6.99
N LEU A 173 -14.11 -6.63 -6.97
CA LEU A 173 -13.19 -6.56 -8.10
C LEU A 173 -12.53 -7.91 -8.35
N LEU A 174 -12.12 -8.62 -7.30
CA LEU A 174 -11.49 -9.93 -7.44
C LEU A 174 -12.45 -10.97 -8.05
N ASP A 175 -13.70 -11.05 -7.59
CA ASP A 175 -14.71 -11.94 -8.17
C ASP A 175 -14.94 -11.66 -9.66
N LYS A 176 -14.99 -10.37 -10.04
CA LYS A 176 -15.14 -9.97 -11.44
C LYS A 176 -13.92 -10.37 -12.28
N MET A 177 -12.72 -10.08 -11.80
CA MET A 177 -11.46 -10.40 -12.49
C MET A 177 -11.26 -11.90 -12.69
N LEU A 178 -11.65 -12.73 -11.72
CA LEU A 178 -11.53 -14.18 -11.82
C LEU A 178 -12.48 -14.80 -12.85
N LYS A 179 -13.46 -14.03 -13.34
CA LYS A 179 -14.38 -14.42 -14.41
C LYS A 179 -13.97 -13.87 -15.78
N ASP A 180 -12.85 -13.14 -15.86
CA ASP A 180 -12.36 -12.46 -17.05
C ASP A 180 -11.07 -13.12 -17.56
N PRO A 181 -11.14 -13.94 -18.63
CA PRO A 181 -9.99 -14.67 -19.14
C PRO A 181 -8.83 -13.77 -19.59
N ASP A 182 -9.12 -12.59 -20.13
CA ASP A 182 -8.12 -11.67 -20.65
C ASP A 182 -7.30 -11.04 -19.50
N ILE A 183 -7.96 -10.73 -18.39
CA ILE A 183 -7.30 -10.21 -17.19
C ILE A 183 -6.48 -11.30 -16.51
N ILE A 184 -6.97 -12.54 -16.46
CA ILE A 184 -6.23 -13.68 -15.93
C ILE A 184 -4.94 -13.90 -16.74
N MET A 185 -5.03 -13.84 -18.08
CA MET A 185 -3.86 -13.96 -18.95
C MET A 185 -2.84 -12.86 -18.67
N LYS A 186 -3.26 -11.59 -18.63
CA LYS A 186 -2.38 -10.45 -18.30
C LYS A 186 -1.77 -10.55 -16.90
N ALA A 187 -2.53 -11.02 -15.92
CA ALA A 187 -2.02 -11.25 -14.57
C ALA A 187 -0.98 -12.38 -14.55
N THR A 188 -1.18 -13.43 -15.36
CA THR A 188 -0.22 -14.52 -15.55
C THR A 188 1.07 -14.05 -16.21
N GLU A 189 0.99 -13.18 -17.23
CA GLU A 189 2.15 -12.51 -17.85
C GLU A 189 2.96 -11.69 -16.85
N LYS A 190 2.29 -11.08 -15.86
CA LYS A 190 2.91 -10.36 -14.74
C LYS A 190 3.43 -11.29 -13.62
N GLY A 191 3.43 -12.61 -13.84
CA GLY A 191 3.97 -13.61 -12.91
C GLY A 191 3.00 -14.06 -11.80
N ILE A 192 1.71 -13.75 -11.91
CA ILE A 192 0.69 -14.16 -10.94
C ILE A 192 0.07 -15.48 -11.43
N VAL A 193 0.42 -16.59 -10.77
CA VAL A 193 -0.08 -17.91 -11.13
C VAL A 193 -1.40 -18.19 -10.40
N PHE A 194 -2.47 -18.38 -11.16
CA PHE A 194 -3.75 -18.89 -10.66
C PHE A 194 -3.72 -20.43 -10.78
N SER A 195 -3.98 -21.18 -9.70
CA SER A 195 -4.02 -22.64 -9.78
C SER A 195 -5.28 -23.10 -10.52
N GLN A 196 -5.13 -23.95 -11.54
CA GLN A 196 -6.23 -24.40 -12.41
C GLN A 196 -7.41 -25.05 -11.66
N GLU A 197 -7.18 -25.66 -10.48
CA GLU A 197 -8.25 -26.25 -9.65
C GLU A 197 -9.21 -25.21 -9.01
N LYS A 198 -8.86 -23.92 -8.99
CA LYS A 198 -9.71 -22.87 -8.38
C LYS A 198 -10.75 -22.26 -9.32
N LEU A 199 -10.60 -22.42 -10.64
CA LEU A 199 -11.53 -21.86 -11.64
C LEU A 199 -12.80 -22.70 -11.79
N THR A 200 -12.74 -24.01 -11.50
CA THR A 200 -13.83 -24.96 -11.79
C THR A 200 -14.84 -25.17 -10.64
N ASN A 201 -14.52 -24.80 -9.40
CA ASN A 201 -15.40 -25.07 -8.23
C ASN A 201 -16.19 -23.84 -7.71
N GLN A 202 -16.26 -22.74 -8.45
CA GLN A 202 -17.15 -21.60 -8.15
C GLN A 202 -18.25 -21.39 -9.19
N ILE A 203 -18.31 -22.24 -10.21
CA ILE A 203 -19.40 -22.28 -11.19
C ILE A 203 -20.42 -23.32 -10.70
N ASP A 204 -20.98 -23.10 -9.51
CA ASP A 204 -22.21 -23.79 -9.10
C ASP A 204 -23.12 -22.81 -8.35
N ASN A 205 -24.04 -22.26 -9.13
CA ASN A 205 -25.41 -21.84 -8.84
C ASN A 205 -25.79 -21.37 -7.43
N LYS A 206 -26.29 -20.11 -7.41
CA LYS A 206 -27.19 -19.41 -6.47
C LYS A 206 -26.54 -18.37 -5.54
N ASN A 207 -26.62 -17.11 -5.95
CA ASN A 207 -27.28 -16.00 -5.21
C ASN A 207 -26.85 -14.64 -5.77
N GLU A 208 -27.63 -14.11 -6.71
CA GLU A 208 -27.48 -12.76 -7.30
C GLU A 208 -28.08 -11.63 -6.44
N SER A 209 -28.38 -11.83 -5.15
CA SER A 209 -29.18 -10.87 -4.38
C SER A 209 -28.76 -10.62 -2.92
N ARG A 210 -27.47 -10.72 -2.59
CA ARG A 210 -27.00 -10.26 -1.26
C ARG A 210 -26.06 -9.09 -1.45
N GLY A 211 -26.50 -7.91 -1.00
CA GLY A 211 -25.72 -6.66 -1.00
C GLY A 211 -24.41 -6.75 -0.20
N PHE A 212 -23.81 -5.60 0.10
CA PHE A 212 -22.40 -5.49 0.53
C PHE A 212 -21.92 -6.44 1.65
N GLY A 213 -22.82 -6.95 2.50
CA GLY A 213 -22.50 -7.89 3.58
C GLY A 213 -22.21 -9.35 3.16
N GLY A 214 -22.78 -9.85 2.05
CA GLY A 214 -22.76 -11.30 1.75
C GLY A 214 -21.44 -11.84 1.14
N ILE A 215 -20.63 -10.98 0.54
CA ILE A 215 -19.37 -11.37 -0.13
C ILE A 215 -18.18 -11.26 0.83
N VAL A 216 -18.23 -10.39 1.84
CA VAL A 216 -17.16 -10.16 2.82
C VAL A 216 -16.90 -11.42 3.68
N ASP A 217 -17.95 -12.15 4.06
CA ASP A 217 -17.82 -13.36 4.89
C ASP A 217 -17.07 -14.49 4.18
N ARG A 218 -17.19 -14.61 2.84
CA ARG A 218 -16.44 -15.60 2.04
C ARG A 218 -14.96 -15.23 1.86
N TYR A 219 -14.64 -13.93 1.91
CA TYR A 219 -13.26 -13.45 1.77
C TYR A 219 -12.41 -13.74 3.01
N HIS A 220 -13.01 -13.70 4.21
CA HIS A 220 -12.32 -13.99 5.47
C HIS A 220 -12.26 -15.49 5.83
N ALA A 221 -13.08 -16.32 5.20
CA ALA A 221 -12.99 -17.78 5.31
C ALA A 221 -11.83 -18.30 4.45
N GLY A 222 -10.62 -18.31 5.01
CA GLY A 222 -9.42 -18.83 4.34
C GLY A 222 -9.65 -20.24 3.78
N THR A 223 -9.49 -20.39 2.47
CA THR A 223 -9.52 -21.70 1.82
C THR A 223 -8.15 -22.37 1.98
N ASN A 224 -8.05 -23.29 2.93
CA ASN A 224 -6.98 -24.30 2.95
C ASN A 224 -7.18 -25.23 1.76
N VAL A 225 -6.22 -25.27 0.84
CA VAL A 225 -6.17 -26.27 -0.24
C VAL A 225 -5.04 -27.25 0.08
N LEU A 226 -5.42 -28.52 0.26
CA LEU A 226 -4.49 -29.65 0.41
C LEU A 226 -3.96 -30.04 -0.98
N ASN A 227 -2.64 -30.13 -1.11
CA ASN A 227 -1.99 -30.57 -2.35
C ASN A 227 -1.80 -32.09 -2.32
N ASN A 228 -2.25 -32.78 -3.36
CA ASN A 228 -1.83 -34.15 -3.66
C ASN A 228 -1.26 -34.21 -5.09
N SER A 229 -0.01 -33.77 -5.24
CA SER A 229 0.96 -34.26 -6.23
C SER A 229 2.22 -33.38 -6.20
N GLY A 230 3.37 -34.01 -6.01
CA GLY A 230 4.65 -33.33 -5.78
C GLY A 230 5.11 -32.54 -7.00
N ARG A 231 4.88 -31.22 -7.00
CA ARG A 231 5.68 -30.16 -7.63
C ARG A 231 5.31 -28.84 -6.96
N ASN A 232 6.27 -28.20 -6.29
CA ASN A 232 6.07 -26.98 -5.50
C ASN A 232 5.72 -25.78 -6.40
N TYR A 233 4.43 -25.47 -6.55
CA TYR A 233 3.94 -24.19 -7.06
C TYR A 233 3.13 -23.47 -5.96
N LEU A 234 3.69 -22.35 -5.49
CA LEU A 234 3.10 -21.22 -4.74
C LEU A 234 1.82 -21.45 -3.90
N ASN A 235 1.97 -21.43 -2.57
CA ASN A 235 0.88 -21.22 -1.60
C ASN A 235 0.31 -19.79 -1.69
N THR A 236 -0.48 -19.48 -2.72
CA THR A 236 -1.17 -18.17 -2.83
C THR A 236 -2.65 -18.34 -2.45
N THR A 237 -3.07 -17.71 -1.35
CA THR A 237 -4.49 -17.61 -0.96
C THR A 237 -5.19 -16.51 -1.77
N LEU A 238 -6.52 -16.56 -1.97
CA LEU A 238 -7.23 -15.47 -2.67
C LEU A 238 -7.03 -14.10 -1.98
N SER A 239 -6.82 -14.11 -0.67
CA SER A 239 -6.46 -12.93 0.12
C SER A 239 -5.13 -12.29 -0.29
N ASP A 240 -4.18 -13.07 -0.82
CA ASP A 240 -2.88 -12.59 -1.30
C ASP A 240 -2.96 -11.86 -2.65
N ILE A 241 -4.06 -12.00 -3.40
CA ILE A 241 -4.24 -11.34 -4.68
C ILE A 241 -4.72 -9.91 -4.45
N ASP A 242 -3.97 -8.95 -5.00
CA ASP A 242 -4.29 -7.53 -4.94
C ASP A 242 -4.83 -7.07 -6.31
N PRO A 243 -6.15 -6.96 -6.49
CA PRO A 243 -6.75 -6.57 -7.77
C PRO A 243 -6.32 -5.16 -8.18
N PHE A 244 -6.04 -4.26 -7.23
CA PHE A 244 -5.62 -2.89 -7.53
C PHE A 244 -4.26 -2.85 -8.23
N LYS A 245 -3.31 -3.71 -7.83
CA LYS A 245 -2.01 -3.81 -8.49
C LYS A 245 -2.11 -4.41 -9.90
N ILE A 246 -2.97 -5.40 -10.08
CA ILE A 246 -3.14 -6.07 -11.38
C ILE A 246 -3.77 -5.12 -12.38
N LEU A 247 -4.84 -4.44 -11.95
CA LEU A 247 -5.60 -3.48 -12.73
C LEU A 247 -4.91 -2.12 -12.84
N GLU A 248 -3.74 -1.93 -12.22
CA GLU A 248 -3.03 -0.64 -12.17
C GLU A 248 -3.96 0.50 -11.71
N LEU A 249 -4.81 0.21 -10.73
CA LEU A 249 -5.75 1.16 -10.16
C LEU A 249 -5.01 2.03 -9.14
N ASP A 250 -4.81 3.29 -9.49
CA ASP A 250 -4.42 4.29 -8.52
C ASP A 250 -5.67 4.95 -7.94
N MET A 251 -5.88 4.71 -6.64
CA MET A 251 -6.97 5.32 -5.87
C MET A 251 -6.49 6.42 -4.94
N VAL A 252 -5.20 6.76 -4.96
CA VAL A 252 -4.59 7.63 -3.96
C VAL A 252 -3.92 8.83 -4.62
N LEU A 253 -4.62 9.96 -4.57
CA LEU A 253 -4.08 11.26 -4.96
C LEU A 253 -4.06 12.25 -3.79
N ILE A 254 -3.72 11.79 -2.57
CA ILE A 254 -3.82 12.67 -1.39
C ILE A 254 -2.44 13.08 -0.87
N SER A 255 -2.06 14.32 -1.17
CA SER A 255 -0.96 15.05 -0.52
C SER A 255 -1.35 16.52 -0.32
N SER A 256 -0.62 17.24 0.55
CA SER A 256 -0.87 18.67 0.74
C SER A 256 -0.74 19.43 -0.58
N ARG A 257 -1.73 20.28 -0.87
CA ARG A 257 -1.88 21.05 -2.11
C ARG A 257 -1.93 20.18 -3.37
N HIS A 258 -2.45 18.96 -3.23
CA HIS A 258 -2.77 18.10 -4.37
C HIS A 258 -3.90 18.70 -5.20
N MET A 259 -3.84 18.48 -6.52
CA MET A 259 -4.72 19.12 -7.49
C MET A 259 -5.38 18.07 -8.35
N PHE A 260 -6.69 18.18 -8.54
CA PHE A 260 -7.43 17.36 -9.48
C PHE A 260 -7.98 18.23 -10.63
N ARG A 261 -8.18 17.64 -11.80
CA ARG A 261 -8.75 18.35 -12.95
C ARG A 261 -10.15 18.86 -12.61
N ALA A 262 -10.38 20.15 -12.77
CA ALA A 262 -11.66 20.77 -12.44
C ALA A 262 -12.79 20.16 -13.28
N PRO A 263 -14.02 20.03 -12.73
CA PRO A 263 -15.19 19.70 -13.52
C PRO A 263 -15.31 20.63 -14.73
N TYR A 264 -15.71 20.09 -15.87
CA TYR A 264 -15.82 20.79 -17.15
C TYR A 264 -14.50 21.27 -17.77
N SER A 265 -13.35 21.06 -17.14
CA SER A 265 -12.06 21.27 -17.79
C SER A 265 -11.80 20.20 -18.85
N LEU A 266 -11.14 20.58 -19.94
CA LEU A 266 -10.64 19.68 -20.96
C LEU A 266 -9.48 18.84 -20.45
N HIS A 267 -9.34 17.64 -21.01
CA HIS A 267 -8.15 16.81 -20.95
C HIS A 267 -7.28 17.04 -22.19
N GLU A 268 -6.00 17.30 -21.99
CA GLU A 268 -5.08 17.80 -23.02
C GLU A 268 -4.87 16.79 -24.14
N LYS A 269 -4.66 15.52 -23.79
CA LYS A 269 -4.41 14.44 -24.77
C LYS A 269 -5.67 13.96 -25.47
N ALA A 270 -6.73 13.66 -24.70
CA ALA A 270 -7.95 13.09 -25.24
C ALA A 270 -8.88 14.12 -25.90
N GLY A 271 -8.77 15.41 -25.55
CA GLY A 271 -9.69 16.45 -26.00
C GLY A 271 -11.12 16.28 -25.46
N LEU A 272 -11.32 15.46 -24.43
CA LEU A 272 -12.61 15.24 -23.80
C LEU A 272 -12.74 16.10 -22.54
N VAL A 273 -13.97 16.41 -22.19
CA VAL A 273 -14.33 17.18 -20.99
C VAL A 273 -14.31 16.27 -19.76
N SER A 274 -13.78 16.76 -18.64
CA SER A 274 -14.02 16.12 -17.34
C SER A 274 -15.46 16.34 -16.92
N LEU A 275 -16.33 15.38 -17.27
CA LEU A 275 -17.77 15.56 -17.25
C LEU A 275 -18.39 14.97 -15.98
N PRO A 276 -19.04 15.76 -15.12
CA PRO A 276 -19.90 15.24 -14.06
C PRO A 276 -21.06 14.41 -14.63
N ILE A 277 -21.35 13.28 -13.98
CA ILE A 277 -22.37 12.31 -14.40
C ILE A 277 -23.20 11.86 -13.21
N ASN A 278 -24.39 11.31 -13.50
CA ASN A 278 -25.20 10.68 -12.47
C ASN A 278 -24.46 9.42 -11.93
N PRO A 279 -24.30 9.27 -10.60
CA PRO A 279 -23.70 8.08 -10.01
C PRO A 279 -24.35 6.75 -10.44
N ASP A 280 -25.65 6.77 -10.77
CA ASP A 280 -26.36 5.56 -11.21
C ASP A 280 -26.11 5.21 -12.69
N GLU A 281 -25.46 6.10 -13.46
CA GLU A 281 -25.16 5.91 -14.90
C GLU A 281 -23.67 5.57 -15.17
N ILE A 282 -22.90 5.21 -14.14
CA ILE A 282 -21.45 4.94 -14.28
C ILE A 282 -21.20 3.81 -15.27
N LEU A 283 -21.93 2.69 -15.15
CA LEU A 283 -21.73 1.50 -15.97
C LEU A 283 -22.07 1.74 -17.44
N ASP A 284 -23.10 2.55 -17.68
CA ASP A 284 -23.59 2.93 -19.01
C ASP A 284 -22.83 4.12 -19.62
N PHE A 285 -21.78 4.61 -18.97
CA PHE A 285 -21.03 5.75 -19.47
C PHE A 285 -20.25 5.48 -20.75
N ASP A 286 -20.62 6.25 -21.78
CA ASP A 286 -19.90 6.41 -23.04
C ASP A 286 -19.10 7.73 -23.06
N LYS A 287 -17.83 7.64 -23.44
CA LYS A 287 -16.90 8.77 -23.59
C LYS A 287 -17.36 9.78 -24.65
N ALA A 288 -18.19 9.38 -25.62
CA ALA A 288 -18.78 10.28 -26.60
C ALA A 288 -19.63 11.39 -25.94
N ARG A 289 -20.19 11.13 -24.75
CA ARG A 289 -20.93 12.14 -23.95
C ARG A 289 -20.05 13.31 -23.51
N ALA A 290 -18.74 13.09 -23.39
CA ALA A 290 -17.76 14.08 -22.94
C ALA A 290 -17.15 14.93 -24.07
N LYS A 291 -17.73 14.95 -25.28
CA LYS A 291 -17.29 15.81 -26.37
C LYS A 291 -17.63 17.28 -26.07
N PRO A 292 -16.67 18.23 -26.17
CA PRO A 292 -16.82 19.61 -25.67
C PRO A 292 -18.06 20.35 -26.14
N PHE A 293 -18.39 20.28 -27.43
CA PHE A 293 -19.51 21.01 -28.01
C PHE A 293 -20.89 20.35 -27.78
N ALA A 294 -20.92 19.14 -27.20
CA ALA A 294 -22.16 18.45 -26.82
C ALA A 294 -22.48 18.56 -25.32
N VAL A 295 -21.50 18.94 -24.50
CA VAL A 295 -21.63 19.00 -23.04
C VAL A 295 -22.51 20.18 -22.61
N LYS A 296 -23.43 19.93 -21.67
CA LYS A 296 -24.18 20.95 -20.93
C LYS A 296 -23.85 20.81 -19.43
N PRO A 297 -23.50 21.90 -18.72
CA PRO A 297 -23.10 21.81 -17.33
C PRO A 297 -24.31 21.74 -16.38
N LEU A 298 -25.01 20.60 -16.39
CA LEU A 298 -26.25 20.39 -15.63
C LEU A 298 -26.03 19.77 -14.24
N LEU A 299 -24.88 19.15 -13.99
CA LEU A 299 -24.60 18.38 -12.79
C LEU A 299 -23.40 18.96 -12.04
N LYS A 300 -23.53 19.18 -10.75
CA LYS A 300 -22.41 19.59 -9.90
C LYS A 300 -21.58 18.36 -9.53
N PHE A 301 -20.26 18.42 -9.72
CA PHE A 301 -19.39 17.36 -9.21
C PHE A 301 -19.26 17.40 -7.69
N ILE A 302 -19.34 18.57 -7.07
CA ILE A 302 -19.30 18.74 -5.61
C ILE A 302 -20.53 19.57 -5.26
N ASP A 303 -21.62 18.90 -4.88
CA ASP A 303 -22.87 19.58 -4.52
C ASP A 303 -22.98 19.75 -3.00
N ARG A 304 -22.50 20.90 -2.52
CA ARG A 304 -22.50 21.24 -1.09
C ARG A 304 -23.90 21.48 -0.53
N GLU A 305 -24.84 21.89 -1.38
CA GLU A 305 -26.22 22.16 -0.98
C GLU A 305 -26.99 20.85 -0.74
N ALA A 306 -26.59 19.77 -1.42
CA ALA A 306 -27.12 18.42 -1.22
C ALA A 306 -26.55 17.72 0.03
N ALA A 307 -25.43 18.21 0.59
CA ALA A 307 -24.75 17.58 1.72
C ALA A 307 -25.51 17.79 3.04
N LYS A 308 -25.79 16.69 3.76
CA LYS A 308 -26.35 16.77 5.11
C LYS A 308 -25.22 16.64 6.13
N LYS A 309 -25.15 17.60 7.06
CA LYS A 309 -24.17 17.57 8.15
C LYS A 309 -24.21 16.21 8.88
N ASN A 310 -23.03 15.62 9.09
CA ASN A 310 -22.81 14.30 9.72
C ASN A 310 -23.22 13.06 8.91
N GLU A 311 -23.68 13.16 7.66
CA GLU A 311 -24.02 11.95 6.89
C GLU A 311 -22.82 11.02 6.68
N ALA A 312 -21.61 11.57 6.57
CA ALA A 312 -20.37 10.81 6.42
C ALA A 312 -19.70 10.43 7.77
N ALA A 313 -20.36 10.62 8.91
CA ALA A 313 -19.81 10.28 10.22
C ALA A 313 -19.50 8.78 10.35
N THR A 314 -20.42 7.93 9.88
CA THR A 314 -20.25 6.46 9.89
C THR A 314 -19.04 6.04 9.06
N LEU A 315 -18.84 6.67 7.89
CA LEU A 315 -17.69 6.41 7.02
C LEU A 315 -16.37 6.70 7.75
N ILE A 316 -16.23 7.89 8.36
CA ILE A 316 -14.99 8.25 9.07
C ILE A 316 -14.74 7.32 10.25
N ILE A 317 -15.76 7.06 11.09
CA ILE A 317 -15.60 6.25 12.30
C ILE A 317 -15.15 4.83 11.92
N GLN A 318 -15.85 4.20 10.97
CA GLN A 318 -15.51 2.85 10.55
C GLN A 318 -14.15 2.79 9.84
N ALA A 319 -13.81 3.79 9.02
CA ALA A 319 -12.52 3.84 8.36
C ALA A 319 -11.36 4.07 9.36
N PHE A 320 -11.58 4.87 10.41
CA PHE A 320 -10.60 5.06 11.47
C PHE A 320 -10.43 3.80 12.33
N ASP A 321 -11.52 3.14 12.70
CA ASP A 321 -11.48 1.86 13.42
C ASP A 321 -10.80 0.77 12.60
N TRP A 322 -11.09 0.72 11.30
CA TRP A 322 -10.42 -0.16 10.35
C TRP A 322 -8.93 0.15 10.27
N ASP A 323 -8.50 1.42 10.15
CA ASP A 323 -7.08 1.78 10.14
C ASP A 323 -6.38 1.41 11.46
N LYS A 324 -7.04 1.61 12.61
CA LYS A 324 -6.52 1.16 13.91
C LYS A 324 -6.40 -0.36 13.98
N LYS A 325 -7.40 -1.09 13.48
CA LYS A 325 -7.40 -2.55 13.42
C LYS A 325 -6.33 -3.06 12.47
N ALA A 326 -6.25 -2.55 11.25
CA ALA A 326 -5.23 -2.86 10.25
C ALA A 326 -3.82 -2.53 10.77
N LYS A 327 -3.62 -1.42 11.48
CA LYS A 327 -2.34 -1.11 12.16
C LYS A 327 -2.06 -2.02 13.35
N ARG A 328 -3.08 -2.54 14.05
CA ARG A 328 -2.92 -3.53 15.13
C ARG A 328 -2.60 -4.91 14.57
N GLU A 329 -3.26 -5.31 13.49
CA GLU A 329 -3.12 -6.60 12.78
C GLU A 329 -1.85 -6.65 11.91
N GLY A 330 -1.47 -5.55 11.26
CA GLY A 330 -0.15 -5.39 10.65
C GLY A 330 0.97 -5.36 11.69
N LYS A 331 0.70 -4.82 12.89
CA LYS A 331 1.55 -5.05 14.08
C LYS A 331 1.42 -6.46 14.65
N GLN A 332 0.45 -7.27 14.22
CA GLN A 332 0.23 -8.65 14.66
C GLN A 332 0.93 -9.64 13.73
N GLU A 333 1.06 -9.34 12.43
CA GLU A 333 2.01 -9.99 11.52
C GLU A 333 3.47 -9.68 11.93
N ASP A 334 3.75 -8.48 12.46
CA ASP A 334 5.01 -8.15 13.15
C ASP A 334 5.08 -8.67 14.61
N LYS A 335 4.00 -9.27 15.12
CA LYS A 335 3.93 -9.98 16.41
C LYS A 335 3.44 -11.41 16.22
N LEU A 336 4.20 -12.23 15.49
CA LEU A 336 4.57 -13.52 16.10
C LEU A 336 5.42 -13.22 17.35
N LYS A 337 4.75 -12.74 18.41
CA LYS A 337 5.36 -12.63 19.73
C LYS A 337 5.30 -14.02 20.33
N ILE A 338 6.44 -14.70 20.30
CA ILE A 338 6.81 -15.75 21.23
C ILE A 338 6.30 -15.36 22.63
N THR A 339 5.49 -16.21 23.25
CA THR A 339 4.93 -15.97 24.59
C THR A 339 6.06 -15.78 25.62
N SER A 340 5.81 -15.05 26.71
CA SER A 340 6.79 -14.83 27.78
C SER A 340 7.37 -16.12 28.36
N GLU A 341 6.59 -17.20 28.31
CA GLU A 341 6.99 -18.53 28.75
C GLU A 341 7.94 -19.21 27.75
N GLN A 342 7.70 -19.04 26.44
CA GLN A 342 8.59 -19.53 25.38
C GLN A 342 9.91 -18.73 25.30
N LYS A 343 9.90 -17.42 25.61
CA LYS A 343 11.14 -16.60 25.71
C LYS A 343 12.06 -17.06 26.84
N LYS A 344 11.47 -17.48 27.97
CA LYS A 344 12.21 -18.00 29.14
C LYS A 344 12.83 -19.36 28.85
N ALA A 345 12.14 -20.23 28.10
CA ALA A 345 12.67 -21.52 27.67
C ALA A 345 13.79 -21.40 26.62
N ALA A 346 13.79 -20.33 25.81
CA ALA A 346 14.79 -20.11 24.75
C ALA A 346 15.99 -19.23 25.16
N GLY A 347 16.01 -18.63 26.35
CA GLY A 347 17.13 -17.81 26.84
C GLY A 347 17.38 -16.51 26.06
N ILE A 348 16.32 -15.88 25.54
CA ILE A 348 16.43 -14.68 24.68
C ILE A 348 16.06 -13.42 25.48
N ASN A 349 17.03 -12.53 25.71
CA ASN A 349 16.80 -11.16 26.15
C ASN A 349 16.63 -10.23 24.94
N ASP A 350 15.67 -9.30 25.00
CA ASP A 350 15.14 -8.48 23.88
C ASP A 350 16.10 -7.41 23.31
N GLU A 351 17.42 -7.48 23.55
CA GLU A 351 18.39 -6.52 22.96
C GLU A 351 19.59 -7.23 22.33
N LYS A 352 19.77 -6.98 21.02
CA LYS A 352 20.84 -7.44 20.10
C LYS A 352 20.71 -8.88 19.58
N VAL A 353 19.75 -9.10 18.69
CA VAL A 353 19.88 -10.19 17.70
C VAL A 353 20.92 -9.76 16.67
N VAL A 354 22.14 -10.27 16.81
CA VAL A 354 23.18 -10.15 15.77
C VAL A 354 22.81 -11.12 14.65
N VAL A 355 22.50 -10.58 13.48
CA VAL A 355 22.16 -11.37 12.30
C VAL A 355 23.43 -12.00 11.75
N LYS A 356 23.48 -13.33 11.68
CA LYS A 356 24.62 -14.05 11.09
C LYS A 356 24.56 -14.06 9.56
N GLU A 357 25.69 -14.29 8.90
CA GLU A 357 25.81 -14.22 7.43
C GLU A 357 24.87 -15.21 6.71
N GLU A 358 24.51 -16.33 7.33
CA GLU A 358 23.60 -17.31 6.75
C GLU A 358 22.21 -16.72 6.50
N ALA A 359 21.80 -15.76 7.32
CA ALA A 359 20.54 -15.05 7.22
C ALA A 359 20.58 -13.84 6.27
N PHE A 360 21.76 -13.50 5.71
CA PHE A 360 21.87 -12.35 4.82
C PHE A 360 21.10 -12.56 3.50
N PRO A 361 20.55 -11.48 2.92
CA PRO A 361 19.90 -11.56 1.63
C PRO A 361 20.89 -11.92 0.52
N PRO A 362 20.41 -12.52 -0.59
CA PRO A 362 21.26 -12.90 -1.72
C PRO A 362 22.13 -11.76 -2.24
N CYS A 363 21.61 -10.52 -2.26
CA CYS A 363 22.37 -9.36 -2.70
C CYS A 363 23.57 -9.04 -1.81
N MET A 364 23.44 -9.17 -0.48
CA MET A 364 24.56 -8.96 0.45
C MET A 364 25.54 -10.12 0.41
N LYS A 365 25.05 -11.36 0.25
CA LYS A 365 25.92 -12.53 0.03
C LYS A 365 26.77 -12.38 -1.22
N LYS A 366 26.15 -11.98 -2.33
CA LYS A 366 26.84 -11.69 -3.59
C LYS A 366 27.87 -10.57 -3.46
N ILE A 367 27.55 -9.52 -2.72
CA ILE A 367 28.52 -8.47 -2.41
C ILE A 367 29.70 -9.05 -1.60
N LEU A 368 29.42 -9.90 -0.61
CA LEU A 368 30.44 -10.50 0.26
C LEU A 368 31.30 -11.59 -0.39
N GLU A 369 30.84 -12.21 -1.49
CA GLU A 369 31.64 -13.13 -2.31
C GLU A 369 32.91 -12.45 -2.86
N GLY A 370 32.85 -11.14 -3.12
CA GLY A 370 33.95 -10.38 -3.69
C GLY A 370 34.06 -10.57 -5.20
N ASN A 371 35.29 -10.63 -5.72
CA ASN A 371 35.59 -10.76 -7.15
C ASN A 371 35.01 -9.63 -8.04
N MET A 372 34.97 -8.39 -7.55
CA MET A 372 34.40 -7.26 -8.29
C MET A 372 35.44 -6.51 -9.12
N GLU A 373 35.18 -6.36 -10.42
CA GLU A 373 35.94 -5.47 -11.31
C GLU A 373 35.58 -4.00 -11.04
N ASP A 374 34.29 -3.67 -10.91
CA ASP A 374 33.77 -2.32 -10.66
C ASP A 374 32.72 -2.28 -9.51
N GLY A 375 32.44 -1.10 -8.96
CA GLY A 375 31.41 -0.88 -7.94
C GLY A 375 31.85 -1.08 -6.48
N LYS A 376 33.14 -1.39 -6.23
CA LYS A 376 33.70 -1.71 -4.90
C LYS A 376 33.42 -0.66 -3.82
N LYS A 377 33.51 0.64 -4.14
CA LYS A 377 33.20 1.73 -3.19
C LYS A 377 31.72 1.76 -2.80
N ARG A 378 30.83 1.44 -3.75
CA ARG A 378 29.39 1.35 -3.52
C ARG A 378 29.03 0.10 -2.72
N ALA A 379 29.66 -1.03 -3.02
CA ALA A 379 29.59 -2.25 -2.22
C ALA A 379 30.04 -2.00 -0.76
N LEU A 380 31.17 -1.32 -0.55
CA LEU A 380 31.65 -0.96 0.79
C LEU A 380 30.62 -0.13 1.56
N PHE A 381 30.04 0.89 0.93
CA PHE A 381 28.98 1.71 1.52
C PHE A 381 27.76 0.87 1.93
N LEU A 382 27.30 -0.02 1.03
CA LEU A 382 26.16 -0.90 1.29
C LEU A 382 26.42 -1.87 2.45
N LEU A 383 27.62 -2.48 2.51
CA LEU A 383 28.01 -3.38 3.59
C LEU A 383 28.10 -2.67 4.94
N LEU A 384 28.72 -1.48 4.98
CA LEU A 384 28.80 -0.69 6.21
C LEU A 384 27.42 -0.39 6.77
N LYS A 385 26.51 0.15 5.94
CA LYS A 385 25.14 0.44 6.36
C LYS A 385 24.38 -0.82 6.76
N PHE A 386 24.54 -1.91 6.01
CA PHE A 386 23.85 -3.16 6.29
C PHE A 386 24.32 -3.81 7.60
N LEU A 387 25.62 -3.99 7.80
CA LEU A 387 26.18 -4.68 8.97
C LEU A 387 25.90 -3.94 10.28
N MET A 388 25.93 -2.60 10.26
CA MET A 388 25.52 -1.77 11.40
C MET A 388 24.09 -2.09 11.86
N TYR A 389 23.15 -2.20 10.91
CA TYR A 389 21.74 -2.53 11.22
C TYR A 389 21.47 -4.02 11.42
N ALA A 390 22.38 -4.88 10.96
CA ALA A 390 22.43 -6.30 11.27
C ALA A 390 22.91 -6.58 12.71
N GLY A 391 23.36 -5.55 13.44
CA GLY A 391 23.73 -5.62 14.85
C GLY A 391 25.19 -6.00 15.11
N TRP A 392 26.06 -5.95 14.10
CA TRP A 392 27.47 -6.29 14.23
C TRP A 392 28.25 -5.22 15.01
N SER A 393 29.25 -5.63 15.77
CA SER A 393 30.12 -4.69 16.48
C SER A 393 31.12 -4.03 15.52
N TRP A 394 31.62 -2.84 15.85
CA TRP A 394 32.61 -2.16 15.02
C TRP A 394 33.88 -2.98 14.76
N PRO A 395 34.47 -3.68 15.77
CA PRO A 395 35.56 -4.61 15.53
C PRO A 395 35.22 -5.70 14.51
N ASP A 396 34.05 -6.33 14.62
CA ASP A 396 33.64 -7.40 13.70
C ASP A 396 33.40 -6.87 12.28
N ILE A 397 32.82 -5.67 12.16
CA ILE A 397 32.63 -5.00 10.87
C ILE A 397 33.98 -4.72 10.21
N GLU A 398 34.92 -4.16 10.98
CA GLU A 398 36.25 -3.82 10.49
C GLU A 398 37.02 -5.06 10.05
N GLU A 399 37.04 -6.12 10.86
CA GLU A 399 37.66 -7.39 10.50
C GLU A 399 37.02 -7.98 9.24
N ARG A 400 35.69 -8.00 9.18
CA ARG A 400 34.96 -8.61 8.06
C ARG A 400 35.15 -7.85 6.75
N LEU A 401 35.16 -6.52 6.80
CA LEU A 401 35.41 -5.67 5.64
C LEU A 401 36.85 -5.74 5.15
N ASN A 402 37.82 -5.83 6.07
CA ASN A 402 39.22 -6.06 5.70
C ASN A 402 39.39 -7.42 4.99
N LYS A 403 38.73 -8.47 5.49
CA LYS A 403 38.72 -9.79 4.84
C LYS A 403 38.06 -9.73 3.46
N TRP A 404 36.90 -9.08 3.34
CA TRP A 404 36.20 -8.89 2.07
C TRP A 404 37.01 -8.07 1.06
N ASN A 405 37.71 -7.02 1.50
CA ASN A 405 38.49 -6.18 0.59
C ASN A 405 39.59 -6.99 -0.12
N LYS A 406 40.17 -7.97 0.57
CA LYS A 406 41.20 -8.90 0.03
C LYS A 406 40.66 -9.94 -0.95
N THR A 407 39.34 -10.17 -1.01
CA THR A 407 38.73 -11.10 -1.97
C THR A 407 38.41 -10.45 -3.32
N ASN A 408 38.72 -9.16 -3.50
CA ASN A 408 38.55 -8.46 -4.77
C ASN A 408 39.87 -8.43 -5.56
N PRO A 409 39.85 -8.51 -6.91
CA PRO A 409 41.07 -8.57 -7.73
C PRO A 409 41.94 -7.32 -7.57
N GLU A 410 41.28 -6.18 -7.37
CA GLU A 410 41.90 -4.91 -7.03
C GLU A 410 41.28 -4.37 -5.73
N PRO A 411 41.93 -4.59 -4.57
CA PRO A 411 41.44 -4.10 -3.29
C PRO A 411 41.32 -2.57 -3.24
N ILE A 412 40.34 -2.07 -2.50
CA ILE A 412 40.27 -0.66 -2.14
C ILE A 412 41.49 -0.32 -1.27
N ARG A 413 42.09 0.86 -1.48
CA ARG A 413 43.22 1.33 -0.67
C ARG A 413 42.88 1.31 0.82
N GLU A 414 43.75 0.74 1.63
CA GLU A 414 43.52 0.53 3.07
C GLU A 414 43.16 1.83 3.81
N ASN A 415 43.84 2.94 3.47
CA ASN A 415 43.54 4.26 4.04
C ASN A 415 42.09 4.70 3.76
N TYR A 416 41.59 4.49 2.53
CA TYR A 416 40.21 4.84 2.19
C TYR A 416 39.21 3.96 2.95
N LEU A 417 39.50 2.67 3.11
CA LEU A 417 38.66 1.75 3.89
C LEU A 417 38.57 2.20 5.36
N ALA A 418 39.72 2.50 5.98
CA ALA A 418 39.80 2.99 7.36
C ALA A 418 39.08 4.34 7.53
N GLU A 419 39.23 5.27 6.58
CA GLU A 419 38.53 6.56 6.56
C GLU A 419 37.01 6.38 6.50
N GLN A 420 36.52 5.49 5.63
CA GLN A 420 35.08 5.22 5.51
C GLN A 420 34.50 4.62 6.80
N ILE A 421 35.21 3.68 7.43
CA ILE A 421 34.81 3.09 8.72
C ILE A 421 34.76 4.17 9.80
N SER A 422 35.83 4.96 9.92
CA SER A 422 35.95 6.05 10.91
C SER A 422 34.87 7.12 10.73
N TRP A 423 34.58 7.51 9.49
CA TRP A 423 33.51 8.47 9.19
C TRP A 423 32.14 7.95 9.63
N HIS A 424 31.80 6.69 9.34
CA HIS A 424 30.52 6.09 9.74
C HIS A 424 30.41 5.92 11.26
N LYS A 425 31.52 5.62 11.94
CA LYS A 425 31.59 5.52 13.41
C LYS A 425 31.29 6.83 14.13
N LYS A 426 31.59 7.97 13.49
CA LYS A 426 31.36 9.32 14.03
C LYS A 426 29.94 9.86 13.80
N GLN A 427 29.13 9.23 12.94
CA GLN A 427 27.78 9.72 12.63
C GLN A 427 26.81 9.50 13.79
N LYS A 428 26.10 10.56 14.20
CA LYS A 428 25.07 10.50 15.25
C LYS A 428 23.76 9.84 14.79
N THR A 429 23.50 9.88 13.48
CA THR A 429 22.30 9.30 12.85
C THR A 429 22.73 8.21 11.88
N VAL A 430 22.35 6.98 12.16
CA VAL A 430 22.50 5.88 11.20
C VAL A 430 21.29 5.91 10.26
N VAL A 431 21.54 5.82 8.96
CA VAL A 431 20.50 5.76 7.91
C VAL A 431 20.57 4.37 7.30
N LEU A 432 19.41 3.74 7.10
CA LEU A 432 19.32 2.41 6.48
C LEU A 432 20.04 2.36 5.12
N PRO A 433 20.55 1.19 4.70
CA PRO A 433 20.98 1.04 3.32
C PRO A 433 19.80 1.33 2.39
N PRO A 434 20.07 1.87 1.18
CA PRO A 434 19.05 2.06 0.15
C PRO A 434 18.21 0.81 -0.09
N ASN A 435 16.96 1.00 -0.51
CA ASN A 435 16.11 -0.11 -0.93
C ASN A 435 16.62 -0.71 -2.26
N CYS A 436 16.36 -2.00 -2.46
CA CYS A 436 16.78 -2.78 -3.63
C CYS A 436 16.09 -2.36 -4.94
N ASP A 437 15.04 -1.54 -4.86
CA ASP A 437 14.34 -0.95 -6.01
C ASP A 437 15.15 0.16 -6.70
N LYS A 438 16.05 0.84 -5.96
CA LYS A 438 16.97 1.84 -6.50
C LYS A 438 18.05 1.17 -7.36
N ALA A 439 17.86 1.24 -8.68
CA ALA A 439 18.65 0.52 -9.68
C ALA A 439 20.16 0.76 -9.52
N GLU A 440 20.56 2.01 -9.29
CA GLU A 440 21.96 2.46 -9.16
C GLU A 440 22.77 1.78 -8.03
N TYR A 441 22.11 1.25 -7.01
CA TYR A 441 22.79 0.60 -5.88
C TYR A 441 22.94 -0.91 -6.03
N TYR A 442 21.98 -1.57 -6.70
CA TYR A 442 21.90 -3.03 -6.70
C TYR A 442 21.77 -3.64 -8.09
N LYS A 443 20.91 -3.09 -8.96
CA LYS A 443 20.60 -3.68 -10.28
C LYS A 443 21.71 -3.35 -11.28
N ASP A 444 22.12 -2.09 -11.34
CA ASP A 444 23.11 -1.61 -12.32
C ASP A 444 24.49 -2.22 -12.09
N LEU A 445 24.83 -2.47 -10.81
CA LEU A 445 26.04 -3.17 -10.40
C LEU A 445 25.90 -4.70 -10.37
N LYS A 446 24.76 -5.24 -10.84
CA LYS A 446 24.47 -6.68 -10.90
C LYS A 446 24.58 -7.38 -9.54
N PHE A 447 24.42 -6.68 -8.42
CA PHE A 447 24.38 -7.26 -7.07
C PHE A 447 23.04 -7.94 -6.77
N CYS A 448 21.97 -7.57 -7.49
CA CYS A 448 20.65 -8.14 -7.26
C CYS A 448 20.51 -9.55 -7.87
N SER A 449 20.12 -10.51 -7.03
CA SER A 449 19.64 -11.83 -7.43
C SER A 449 18.26 -12.04 -6.79
N PRO A 450 17.16 -11.65 -7.46
CA PRO A 450 15.83 -11.59 -6.84
C PRO A 450 15.33 -12.98 -6.46
N MET A 451 14.81 -13.09 -5.24
CA MET A 451 14.13 -14.27 -4.69
C MET A 451 12.65 -13.94 -4.44
N PRO A 452 11.76 -14.92 -4.25
CA PRO A 452 10.33 -14.65 -4.02
C PRO A 452 10.04 -13.64 -2.91
N LEU A 453 10.80 -13.67 -1.79
CA LEU A 453 10.66 -12.69 -0.69
C LEU A 453 11.05 -11.25 -1.08
N CYS A 454 11.88 -11.04 -2.11
CA CYS A 454 12.32 -9.71 -2.56
C CYS A 454 11.18 -8.90 -3.21
N SER A 455 10.08 -9.56 -3.60
CA SER A 455 8.86 -8.90 -4.10
C SER A 455 8.09 -8.15 -3.00
N ARG A 456 8.26 -8.57 -1.73
CA ARG A 456 7.57 -8.02 -0.56
C ARG A 456 8.49 -7.21 0.34
N ILE A 457 9.78 -7.54 0.36
CA ILE A 457 10.78 -6.91 1.24
C ILE A 457 11.85 -6.25 0.39
N HIS A 458 11.76 -4.93 0.25
CA HIS A 458 12.68 -4.16 -0.58
C HIS A 458 13.96 -3.74 0.17
N ASN A 459 13.96 -3.69 1.50
CA ASN A 459 15.14 -3.32 2.28
C ASN A 459 15.94 -4.56 2.72
N PRO A 460 17.26 -4.64 2.43
CA PRO A 460 18.07 -5.81 2.74
C PRO A 460 18.19 -6.09 4.24
N VAL A 461 18.15 -5.07 5.11
CA VAL A 461 18.19 -5.24 6.58
C VAL A 461 16.94 -5.97 7.06
N ASN A 462 15.77 -5.56 6.56
CA ASN A 462 14.49 -6.15 6.97
C ASN A 462 14.44 -7.63 6.57
N TYR A 463 14.93 -7.95 5.37
CA TYR A 463 15.06 -9.34 4.91
C TYR A 463 15.89 -10.16 5.91
N ALA A 464 17.08 -9.66 6.27
CA ALA A 464 18.02 -10.39 7.10
C ALA A 464 17.47 -10.63 8.52
N LYS A 465 16.78 -9.63 9.09
CA LYS A 465 16.12 -9.76 10.40
C LYS A 465 14.98 -10.79 10.38
N ILE A 466 14.18 -10.82 9.33
CA ILE A 466 13.10 -11.81 9.18
C ILE A 466 13.68 -13.23 9.06
N MET A 467 14.73 -13.40 8.26
CA MET A 467 15.39 -14.70 8.10
C MET A 467 16.05 -15.18 9.39
N ALA A 468 16.74 -14.29 10.12
CA ALA A 468 17.33 -14.63 11.41
C ALA A 468 16.28 -15.07 12.44
N LYS A 469 15.14 -14.36 12.52
CA LYS A 469 14.03 -14.75 13.40
C LYS A 469 13.49 -16.14 13.05
N ARG A 470 13.26 -16.42 11.76
CA ARG A 470 12.79 -17.73 11.29
C ARG A 470 13.77 -18.86 11.63
N GLN A 471 15.07 -18.62 11.47
CA GLN A 471 16.10 -19.61 11.82
C GLN A 471 16.09 -19.90 13.33
N ILE A 472 15.94 -18.87 14.17
CA ILE A 472 15.81 -19.03 15.62
C ILE A 472 14.55 -19.83 15.97
N GLU A 473 13.41 -19.54 15.33
CA GLU A 473 12.15 -20.26 15.54
C GLU A 473 12.25 -21.73 15.13
N ILE A 474 12.85 -22.03 13.98
CA ILE A 474 13.08 -23.40 13.51
C ILE A 474 13.98 -24.16 14.50
N ALA A 475 15.07 -23.55 14.94
CA ALA A 475 16.00 -24.15 15.89
C ALA A 475 15.33 -24.39 17.27
N ALA A 476 14.48 -23.48 17.72
CA ALA A 476 13.71 -23.63 18.96
C ALA A 476 12.70 -24.78 18.86
N ASN A 477 11.95 -24.87 17.75
CA ASN A 477 10.98 -25.94 17.52
C ASN A 477 11.65 -27.32 17.42
N GLN A 478 12.82 -27.39 16.77
CA GLN A 478 13.62 -28.62 16.70
C GLN A 478 14.06 -29.09 18.09
N LYS A 479 14.54 -28.19 18.96
CA LYS A 479 14.90 -28.52 20.35
C LYS A 479 13.70 -29.04 21.14
N VAL A 480 12.54 -28.41 21.02
CA VAL A 480 11.31 -28.84 21.72
C VAL A 480 10.90 -30.25 21.28
N GLU A 481 10.97 -30.56 19.99
CA GLU A 481 10.67 -31.91 19.48
C GLU A 481 11.71 -32.94 19.92
N GLN A 482 12.99 -32.55 19.99
CA GLN A 482 14.08 -33.41 20.48
C GLN A 482 13.89 -33.76 21.97
N GLU A 483 13.56 -32.77 22.81
CA GLU A 483 13.25 -32.99 24.23
C GLU A 483 12.00 -33.88 24.43
N LYS A 484 10.98 -33.72 23.58
CA LYS A 484 9.80 -34.61 23.61
C LYS A 484 10.15 -36.04 23.22
N ALA A 485 11.00 -36.22 22.21
CA ALA A 485 11.49 -37.53 21.78
C ALA A 485 12.30 -38.22 22.89
N GLU A 486 13.18 -37.48 23.56
CA GLU A 486 13.97 -37.99 24.70
C GLU A 486 13.08 -38.37 25.90
N ARG A 487 12.06 -37.55 26.22
CA ARG A 487 11.08 -37.88 27.26
C ARG A 487 10.30 -39.15 26.92
N ARG A 488 9.84 -39.31 25.67
CA ARG A 488 9.17 -40.54 25.21
C ARG A 488 10.09 -41.77 25.33
N ALA A 489 11.36 -41.65 24.92
CA ALA A 489 12.34 -42.72 25.05
C ALA A 489 12.63 -43.10 26.51
N SER A 490 12.71 -42.11 27.41
CA SER A 490 12.91 -42.36 28.85
C SER A 490 11.72 -43.05 29.53
N ARG A 491 10.49 -42.75 29.09
CA ARG A 491 9.26 -43.38 29.58
C ARG A 491 9.16 -44.84 29.14
N MET A 492 9.47 -45.13 27.87
CA MET A 492 9.54 -46.51 27.36
C MET A 492 10.60 -47.35 28.08
N LYS A 493 11.74 -46.76 28.44
CA LYS A 493 12.77 -47.45 29.26
C LYS A 493 12.32 -47.76 30.69
N LYS A 494 11.47 -46.92 31.30
CA LYS A 494 10.89 -47.17 32.63
C LYS A 494 9.78 -48.22 32.61
N GLU A 495 8.97 -48.25 31.56
CA GLU A 495 7.90 -49.25 31.38
C GLU A 495 8.46 -50.66 31.08
N ASN A 496 9.62 -50.76 30.41
CA ASN A 496 10.30 -52.03 30.14
C ASN A 496 11.33 -52.44 31.22
N ALA A 497 11.42 -51.74 32.35
CA ALA A 497 12.32 -52.13 33.43
C ALA A 497 11.76 -53.39 34.15
N PRO A 498 12.56 -54.46 34.31
CA PRO A 498 12.08 -55.70 34.94
C PRO A 498 11.64 -55.42 36.39
N ARG A 499 10.37 -55.74 36.69
CA ARG A 499 9.80 -55.64 38.04
C ARG A 499 10.63 -56.49 39.00
N LYS A 500 11.29 -55.86 39.99
CA LYS A 500 11.94 -56.58 41.10
C LYS A 500 10.89 -57.42 41.82
N LYS A 501 11.10 -58.73 41.89
CA LYS A 501 10.26 -59.69 42.63
C LYS A 501 10.16 -59.24 44.09
N ALA A 502 8.93 -59.17 44.60
CA ALA A 502 8.64 -58.91 46.00
C ALA A 502 9.25 -60.01 46.91
N PRO A 503 9.72 -59.69 48.12
CA PRO A 503 10.32 -60.68 49.02
C PRO A 503 9.25 -61.64 49.55
N ALA A 504 9.60 -62.92 49.58
CA ALA A 504 8.75 -64.03 50.00
C ALA A 504 8.26 -63.86 51.46
N GLN A 505 6.96 -64.03 51.66
CA GLN A 505 6.36 -64.16 52.99
C GLN A 505 6.84 -65.45 53.65
N LYS A 506 7.31 -65.31 54.88
CA LYS A 506 7.72 -66.41 55.76
C LYS A 506 6.50 -67.24 56.16
N THR A 507 6.73 -68.54 56.15
CA THR A 507 5.94 -69.62 56.73
C THR A 507 5.63 -69.39 58.20
N ASP A 508 4.38 -69.60 58.61
CA ASP A 508 4.05 -69.98 60.00
C ASP A 508 3.22 -71.25 59.98
N ALA A 509 3.78 -72.29 60.60
CA ALA A 509 3.14 -73.56 60.89
C ALA A 509 2.37 -73.45 62.23
N LYS A 510 1.11 -73.87 62.23
CA LYS A 510 0.34 -74.30 63.42
C LYS A 510 -0.36 -75.62 63.01
N LYS A 511 0.16 -76.79 63.39
CA LYS A 511 -0.11 -77.57 64.62
C LYS A 511 -1.61 -77.80 64.90
N SER A 512 -2.00 -79.09 64.83
CA SER A 512 -3.00 -79.86 65.62
C SER A 512 -4.42 -79.25 65.74
N GLU A 513 -5.51 -79.95 65.46
CA GLU A 513 -5.91 -81.35 65.70
C GLU A 513 -6.74 -81.93 64.55
#